data_AF-A0A662R769-F1
#
_entry.id   AF-A0A662R769-F1
#
_cell.length_a   1.000
_cell.length_b   1.000
_cell.length_c   1.000
_cell.angle_alpha   90.00
_cell.angle_beta   90.00
_cell.angle_gamma   90.00
#
_symmetry.space_group_name_H-M   'P 1'
#
loop_
_entity.id
_entity.type
_entity.pdbx_description
1 polymer ?
#
loop_
_entity_poly.entity_id
_entity_poly.type
_entity_poly.pdbx_seq_one_letter_code
_entity_poly.pdbx_strand_id
1 'polypeptide(L)'
;MNPDESLNDLDTGLDISQDAVKFANTVNLAQLYHQFYANISALFRTASTTHAIEYFYNMLPPFLILEDREFREQYIKIQKEYKDDIVKMYQLHHSELIRLLTRAGVMPRPDVVVKVYSDDAPHSIEELRQDMAMDDESDDE
;
A
#
# COMPACT_ATOMS: atom_id res chain seq x y z
N MET A 1 55.58 -16.81 -4.51
CA MET A 1 54.93 -15.56 -4.04
C MET A 1 54.69 -14.72 -5.27
N ASN A 2 53.46 -14.77 -5.80
CA ASN A 2 52.95 -13.81 -6.77
C ASN A 2 51.69 -13.19 -6.14
N PRO A 3 51.64 -11.87 -5.94
CA PRO A 3 50.40 -11.17 -5.63
C PRO A 3 49.68 -10.80 -6.93
N ASP A 4 48.41 -10.40 -6.81
CA ASP A 4 47.57 -9.73 -7.82
C ASP A 4 46.87 -10.54 -8.92
N GLU A 5 45.93 -11.41 -8.53
CA GLU A 5 44.75 -11.72 -9.37
C GLU A 5 43.48 -11.88 -8.50
N SER A 6 43.06 -10.85 -7.75
CA SER A 6 41.73 -10.90 -7.09
C SER A 6 41.02 -9.55 -6.96
N LEU A 7 40.97 -8.76 -8.04
CA LEU A 7 40.29 -7.45 -8.01
C LEU A 7 39.40 -7.14 -9.22
N ASN A 8 38.95 -8.17 -9.97
CA ASN A 8 38.06 -7.95 -11.13
C ASN A 8 36.68 -8.64 -11.06
N ASP A 9 36.29 -9.25 -9.93
CA ASP A 9 34.95 -9.82 -9.75
C ASP A 9 34.10 -9.03 -8.74
N LEU A 10 34.11 -7.70 -8.80
CA LEU A 10 32.95 -6.93 -8.31
C LEU A 10 31.93 -6.82 -9.44
N ASP A 11 31.24 -7.93 -9.67
CA ASP A 11 29.90 -7.93 -10.23
C ASP A 11 28.95 -7.26 -9.24
N THR A 12 29.03 -5.93 -9.13
CA THR A 12 28.01 -5.10 -8.47
C THR A 12 26.96 -4.65 -9.47
N GLY A 13 26.68 -5.46 -10.50
CA GLY A 13 25.50 -5.34 -11.37
C GLY A 13 24.19 -5.63 -10.62
N LEU A 14 24.10 -5.14 -9.37
CA LEU A 14 22.91 -5.15 -8.56
C LEU A 14 21.81 -4.39 -9.32
N ASP A 15 20.69 -5.07 -9.39
CA ASP A 15 19.55 -4.90 -10.26
C ASP A 15 18.69 -3.68 -9.87
N ILE A 16 19.33 -2.50 -9.76
CA ILE A 16 18.73 -1.24 -9.29
C ILE A 16 17.47 -0.89 -10.10
N SER A 17 17.46 -1.25 -11.38
CA SER A 17 16.31 -1.08 -12.28
C SER A 17 15.11 -1.94 -11.87
N GLN A 18 15.32 -3.23 -11.58
CA GLN A 18 14.22 -4.11 -11.16
C GLN A 18 13.71 -3.77 -9.76
N ASP A 19 14.59 -3.37 -8.85
CA ASP A 19 14.19 -3.00 -7.49
C ASP A 19 13.39 -1.68 -7.47
N ALA A 20 13.76 -0.70 -8.30
CA ALA A 20 12.97 0.52 -8.48
C ALA A 20 11.58 0.25 -9.07
N VAL A 21 11.47 -0.65 -10.06
CA VAL A 21 10.19 -1.05 -10.66
C VAL A 21 9.31 -1.79 -9.64
N LYS A 22 9.89 -2.71 -8.86
CA LYS A 22 9.18 -3.42 -7.78
C LYS A 22 8.67 -2.45 -6.71
N PHE A 23 9.51 -1.48 -6.32
CA PHE A 23 9.13 -0.46 -5.35
C PHE A 23 7.99 0.41 -5.86
N ALA A 24 8.08 0.94 -7.10
CA ALA A 24 7.04 1.74 -7.71
C ALA A 24 5.70 0.98 -7.80
N ASN A 25 5.73 -0.30 -8.19
CA ASN A 25 4.53 -1.14 -8.22
C ASN A 25 3.94 -1.35 -6.83
N THR A 26 4.78 -1.51 -5.80
CA THR A 26 4.35 -1.66 -4.40
C THR A 26 3.64 -0.38 -3.93
N VAL A 27 4.21 0.79 -4.21
CA VAL A 27 3.62 2.10 -3.87
C VAL A 27 2.27 2.29 -4.58
N ASN A 28 2.20 1.98 -5.88
CA ASN A 28 0.97 2.10 -6.66
C ASN A 28 -0.15 1.20 -6.10
N LEU A 29 0.18 -0.04 -5.73
CA LEU A 29 -0.77 -0.98 -5.12
C LEU A 29 -1.22 -0.53 -3.73
N ALA A 30 -0.32 0.07 -2.93
CA ALA A 30 -0.67 0.61 -1.62
C ALA A 30 -1.64 1.79 -1.74
N GLN A 31 -1.38 2.73 -2.66
CA GLN A 31 -2.28 3.85 -2.95
C GLN A 31 -3.64 3.36 -3.43
N LEU A 32 -3.67 2.40 -4.36
CA LEU A 32 -4.90 1.78 -4.84
C LEU A 32 -5.69 1.14 -3.69
N TYR A 33 -5.02 0.42 -2.78
CA TYR A 33 -5.66 -0.18 -1.62
C TYR A 33 -6.27 0.87 -0.68
N HIS A 34 -5.57 1.99 -0.42
CA HIS A 34 -6.11 3.07 0.41
C HIS A 34 -7.39 3.68 -0.18
N GLN A 35 -7.40 3.96 -1.49
CA GLN A 35 -8.59 4.47 -2.19
C GLN A 35 -9.73 3.44 -2.15
N PHE A 36 -9.40 2.19 -2.43
CA PHE A 36 -10.32 1.06 -2.35
C PHE A 36 -10.98 0.93 -0.97
N TYR A 37 -10.19 0.96 0.10
CA TYR A 37 -10.68 0.85 1.48
C TYR A 37 -11.57 2.04 1.86
N ALA A 38 -11.19 3.26 1.47
CA ALA A 38 -12.00 4.46 1.69
C ALA A 38 -13.36 4.36 1.00
N ASN A 39 -13.39 3.88 -0.24
CA ASN A 39 -14.62 3.71 -1.04
C ASN A 39 -15.52 2.60 -0.47
N ILE A 40 -14.96 1.44 -0.12
CA ILE A 40 -15.72 0.37 0.57
C ILE A 40 -16.35 0.91 1.85
N SER A 41 -15.56 1.62 2.66
CA SER A 41 -16.01 2.17 3.94
C SER A 41 -17.11 3.21 3.75
N ALA A 42 -17.03 4.02 2.69
CA ALA A 42 -18.09 4.96 2.32
C ALA A 42 -19.37 4.22 1.90
N LEU A 43 -19.26 3.20 1.05
CA LEU A 43 -20.41 2.39 0.59
C LEU A 43 -21.13 1.70 1.76
N PHE A 44 -20.41 1.20 2.77
CA PHE A 44 -21.05 0.67 3.97
C PHE A 44 -21.80 1.70 4.81
N ARG A 45 -21.43 2.99 4.71
CA ARG A 45 -22.11 4.08 5.43
C ARG A 45 -23.29 4.68 4.66
N THR A 46 -23.18 4.78 3.34
CA THR A 46 -24.11 5.57 2.51
C THR A 46 -25.01 4.72 1.60
N ALA A 47 -24.62 3.49 1.32
CA ALA A 47 -25.33 2.58 0.43
C ALA A 47 -25.69 1.27 1.17
N SER A 48 -26.06 0.23 0.41
CA SER A 48 -26.33 -1.09 0.98
C SER A 48 -25.07 -1.94 1.08
N THR A 49 -25.07 -2.86 2.04
CA THR A 49 -24.05 -3.92 2.20
C THR A 49 -23.76 -4.65 0.88
N THR A 50 -24.79 -4.91 0.07
CA THR A 50 -24.66 -5.59 -1.23
C THR A 50 -23.76 -4.81 -2.19
N HIS A 51 -23.96 -3.50 -2.33
CA HIS A 51 -23.13 -2.67 -3.23
C HIS A 51 -21.67 -2.62 -2.76
N ALA A 52 -21.43 -2.57 -1.45
CA ALA A 52 -20.07 -2.61 -0.90
C ALA A 52 -19.37 -3.94 -1.19
N ILE A 53 -20.11 -5.06 -1.08
CA ILE A 53 -19.60 -6.40 -1.39
C ILE A 53 -19.33 -6.54 -2.90
N GLU A 54 -20.23 -6.08 -3.76
CA GLU A 54 -20.02 -6.08 -5.22
C GLU A 54 -18.79 -5.26 -5.60
N TYR A 55 -18.64 -4.07 -5.01
CA TYR A 55 -17.48 -3.23 -5.22
C TYR A 55 -16.18 -3.92 -4.78
N PHE A 56 -16.19 -4.65 -3.66
CA PHE A 56 -15.05 -5.47 -3.24
C PHE A 56 -14.60 -6.45 -4.33
N TYR A 57 -15.53 -7.25 -4.87
CA TYR A 57 -15.19 -8.26 -5.87
C TYR A 57 -14.80 -7.64 -7.22
N ASN A 58 -15.37 -6.49 -7.59
CA ASN A 58 -14.99 -5.74 -8.79
C ASN A 58 -13.57 -5.16 -8.71
N MET A 59 -13.13 -4.80 -7.50
CA MET A 59 -11.81 -4.20 -7.25
C MET A 59 -10.74 -5.23 -6.87
N LEU A 60 -11.09 -6.51 -6.74
CA LEU A 60 -10.13 -7.56 -6.42
C LEU A 60 -9.07 -7.83 -7.52
N PRO A 61 -9.40 -7.83 -8.83
CA PRO A 61 -8.47 -8.27 -9.88
C PRO A 61 -7.08 -7.60 -9.90
N PRO A 62 -6.95 -6.26 -9.70
CA PRO A 62 -5.65 -5.60 -9.62
C PRO A 62 -4.71 -6.18 -8.55
N PHE A 63 -5.26 -6.70 -7.45
CA PHE A 63 -4.46 -7.27 -6.35
C PHE A 63 -4.08 -8.74 -6.59
N LEU A 64 -4.76 -9.43 -7.51
CA LEU A 64 -4.49 -10.85 -7.80
C LEU A 64 -3.14 -11.08 -8.49
N ILE A 65 -2.48 -10.02 -8.99
CA ILE A 65 -1.09 -10.11 -9.44
C ILE A 65 -0.13 -10.55 -8.33
N LEU A 66 -0.50 -10.32 -7.06
CA LEU A 66 0.27 -10.70 -5.89
C LEU A 66 -0.05 -12.10 -5.38
N GLU A 67 -1.01 -12.80 -6.00
CA GLU A 67 -1.54 -14.07 -5.51
C GLU A 67 -0.44 -15.09 -5.22
N ASP A 68 -0.42 -15.58 -3.98
CA ASP A 68 0.39 -16.72 -3.56
C ASP A 68 -0.48 -17.98 -3.37
N ARG A 69 0.18 -19.12 -3.18
CA ARG A 69 -0.49 -20.41 -2.99
C ARG A 69 -1.41 -20.41 -1.77
N GLU A 70 -0.99 -19.77 -0.68
CA GLU A 70 -1.73 -19.74 0.58
C GLU A 70 -3.05 -18.98 0.41
N PHE A 71 -3.01 -17.79 -0.22
CA PHE A 71 -4.20 -17.01 -0.54
C PHE A 71 -5.17 -17.80 -1.42
N ARG A 72 -4.67 -18.44 -2.48
CA ARG A 72 -5.51 -19.25 -3.39
C ARG A 72 -6.25 -20.35 -2.66
N GLU A 73 -5.54 -21.11 -1.83
CA GLU A 73 -6.10 -22.22 -1.07
C GLU A 73 -7.19 -21.74 -0.08
N GLN A 74 -6.93 -20.65 0.65
CA GLN A 74 -7.92 -20.07 1.57
C GLN A 74 -9.12 -19.48 0.82
N TYR A 75 -8.90 -18.76 -0.27
CA TYR A 75 -9.97 -18.15 -1.05
C TYR A 75 -10.95 -19.21 -1.59
N ILE A 76 -10.42 -20.29 -2.18
CA ILE A 76 -11.24 -21.41 -2.66
C ILE A 76 -11.95 -22.12 -1.51
N LYS A 77 -11.27 -22.29 -0.36
CA LYS A 77 -11.87 -22.92 0.83
C LYS A 77 -13.05 -22.10 1.35
N ILE A 78 -12.87 -20.79 1.50
CA ILE A 78 -13.91 -19.84 1.95
C ILE A 78 -15.11 -19.89 1.01
N GLN A 79 -14.90 -19.83 -0.32
CA GLN A 79 -15.98 -19.94 -1.29
C GLN A 79 -16.79 -21.23 -1.15
N LYS A 80 -16.13 -22.36 -0.87
CA LYS A 80 -16.81 -23.65 -0.72
C LYS A 80 -17.59 -23.75 0.60
N GLU A 81 -17.02 -23.27 1.70
CA GLU A 81 -17.60 -23.38 3.04
C GLU A 81 -18.74 -22.39 3.28
N TYR A 82 -18.69 -21.18 2.69
CA TYR A 82 -19.61 -20.08 2.96
C TYR A 82 -20.41 -19.64 1.73
N LYS A 83 -20.62 -20.53 0.75
CA LYS A 83 -21.33 -20.22 -0.51
C LYS A 83 -22.72 -19.60 -0.32
N ASP A 84 -23.40 -19.93 0.78
CA ASP A 84 -24.78 -19.50 1.09
C ASP A 84 -24.81 -18.26 2.02
N ASP A 85 -23.66 -17.81 2.54
CA ASP A 85 -23.52 -16.62 3.38
C ASP A 85 -22.53 -15.63 2.76
N ILE A 86 -23.07 -14.80 1.86
CA ILE A 86 -22.27 -13.85 1.07
C ILE A 86 -21.56 -12.80 1.95
N VAL A 87 -22.15 -12.43 3.09
CA VAL A 87 -21.58 -11.44 4.01
C VAL A 87 -20.38 -12.04 4.73
N LYS A 88 -20.51 -13.27 5.23
CA LYS A 88 -19.41 -13.97 5.88
C LYS A 88 -18.29 -14.30 4.90
N MET A 89 -18.64 -14.75 3.70
CA MET A 89 -17.69 -15.00 2.62
C MET A 89 -16.87 -13.73 2.29
N TYR A 90 -17.54 -12.59 2.12
CA TYR A 90 -16.89 -11.30 1.91
C TYR A 90 -15.92 -10.94 3.04
N GLN A 91 -16.37 -11.01 4.31
CA GLN A 91 -15.53 -10.65 5.46
C GLN A 91 -14.24 -11.47 5.52
N LEU A 92 -14.35 -12.78 5.23
CA LEU A 92 -13.21 -13.68 5.21
C LEU A 92 -12.27 -13.41 4.03
N HIS A 93 -12.79 -13.22 2.81
CA HIS A 93 -11.96 -12.84 1.66
C HIS A 93 -11.26 -11.50 1.87
N HIS A 94 -11.94 -10.52 2.45
CA HIS A 94 -11.33 -9.23 2.76
C HIS A 94 -10.16 -9.38 3.75
N SER A 95 -10.33 -10.21 4.79
CA SER A 95 -9.24 -10.55 5.71
C SER A 95 -8.06 -11.24 4.99
N GLU A 96 -8.34 -12.17 4.08
CA GLU A 96 -7.28 -12.84 3.30
C GLU A 96 -6.57 -11.89 2.33
N LEU A 97 -7.29 -10.94 1.74
CA LEU A 97 -6.69 -9.89 0.91
C LEU A 97 -5.73 -9.02 1.75
N ILE A 98 -6.12 -8.62 2.96
CA ILE A 98 -5.23 -7.85 3.86
C ILE A 98 -3.97 -8.66 4.19
N ARG A 99 -4.11 -9.96 4.48
CA ARG A 99 -2.96 -10.85 4.74
C ARG A 99 -2.03 -10.92 3.53
N LEU A 100 -2.58 -11.09 2.33
CA LEU A 100 -1.82 -11.10 1.09
C LEU A 100 -1.02 -9.80 0.92
N LEU A 101 -1.69 -8.65 1.05
CA LEU A 101 -1.06 -7.33 0.90
C LEU A 101 0.03 -7.09 1.96
N THR A 102 -0.17 -7.60 3.18
CA THR A 102 0.82 -7.52 4.26
C THR A 102 2.04 -8.38 3.96
N ARG A 103 1.85 -9.62 3.47
CA ARG A 103 2.95 -10.52 3.09
C ARG A 103 3.73 -9.98 1.88
N ALA A 104 3.02 -9.36 0.94
CA ALA A 104 3.60 -8.72 -0.24
C ALA A 104 4.32 -7.39 0.06
N GLY A 105 4.28 -6.91 1.31
CA GLY A 105 4.90 -5.64 1.71
C GLY A 105 4.18 -4.39 1.19
N VAL A 106 2.95 -4.54 0.67
CA VAL A 106 2.10 -3.43 0.21
C VAL A 106 1.46 -2.71 1.39
N MET A 107 1.04 -3.46 2.41
CA MET A 107 0.55 -2.91 3.67
C MET A 107 1.56 -3.08 4.79
N PRO A 108 1.72 -2.09 5.68
CA PRO A 108 2.47 -2.28 6.91
C PRO A 108 1.82 -3.38 7.75
N ARG A 109 2.64 -4.17 8.44
CA ARG A 109 2.12 -5.11 9.43
C ARG A 109 1.35 -4.34 10.50
N PRO A 110 0.24 -4.87 11.04
CA PRO A 110 -0.57 -4.18 12.05
C PRO A 110 0.24 -3.76 13.30
N ASP A 111 1.36 -4.42 13.59
CA ASP A 111 2.26 -4.09 14.70
C ASP A 111 3.26 -2.97 14.39
N VAL A 112 3.35 -2.53 13.13
CA VAL A 112 4.21 -1.43 12.70
C VAL A 112 3.34 -0.18 12.56
N VAL A 113 3.22 0.58 13.64
CA VAL A 113 2.74 1.96 13.57
C VAL A 113 3.79 2.76 12.82
N VAL A 114 3.53 3.03 11.54
CA VAL A 114 4.32 4.00 10.77
C VAL A 114 3.99 5.38 11.35
N LYS A 115 4.77 5.80 12.33
CA LYS A 115 4.82 7.19 12.74
C LYS A 115 5.54 7.93 11.61
N VAL A 116 4.76 8.53 10.72
CA VAL A 116 5.29 9.49 9.75
C VAL A 116 5.70 10.71 10.56
N TYR A 117 6.96 10.75 10.96
CA TYR A 117 7.57 12.00 11.41
C TYR A 117 7.87 12.78 10.13
N SER A 118 7.01 13.76 9.85
CA SER A 118 7.35 14.81 8.91
C SER A 118 8.23 15.78 9.68
N ASP A 119 9.55 15.72 9.46
CA ASP A 119 10.48 16.73 9.98
C ASP A 119 10.25 18.10 9.31
N ASP A 120 9.46 18.14 8.22
CA ASP A 120 9.15 19.35 7.44
C ASP A 120 7.71 19.88 7.66
N ALA A 121 6.94 19.31 8.60
CA ALA A 121 5.60 19.84 8.87
C ALA A 121 5.69 20.94 9.94
N PRO A 122 5.21 22.18 9.67
CA PRO A 122 5.31 23.26 10.63
C PRO A 122 4.67 22.85 11.95
N HIS A 123 5.45 22.91 13.02
CA HIS A 123 5.08 22.51 14.36
C HIS A 123 4.19 23.56 15.05
N SER A 124 4.02 24.74 14.45
CA SER A 124 3.21 25.82 14.99
C SER A 124 2.58 26.70 13.92
N ILE A 125 1.50 27.40 14.30
CA ILE A 125 0.86 28.42 13.45
C ILE A 125 1.82 29.60 13.22
N GLU A 126 2.75 29.85 14.13
CA GLU A 126 3.78 30.87 14.01
C GLU A 126 4.78 30.60 12.87
N GLU A 127 5.14 29.34 12.57
CA GLU A 127 6.00 29.01 11.42
C GLU A 127 5.32 29.31 10.08
N LEU A 128 4.00 29.05 9.96
CA LEU A 128 3.21 29.42 8.79
C LEU A 128 3.14 30.94 8.56
N ARG A 129 3.31 31.74 9.62
CA ARG A 129 3.28 33.22 9.52
C ARG A 129 4.62 33.82 9.09
N GLN A 130 5.73 33.12 9.31
CA GLN A 130 7.06 33.62 8.91
C GLN A 130 7.26 33.52 7.40
N ASP A 131 6.74 32.47 6.76
CA ASP A 131 6.84 32.31 5.30
C ASP A 131 6.01 33.34 4.52
N MET A 132 4.95 33.90 5.12
CA MET A 132 4.15 34.97 4.51
C MET A 132 4.74 36.37 4.71
N ALA A 133 5.70 36.55 5.62
CA ALA A 133 6.29 37.85 5.93
C ALA A 133 7.50 38.20 5.03
N MET A 134 7.96 37.26 4.21
CA MET A 134 9.10 37.46 3.29
C MET A 134 8.69 37.96 1.90
N ASP A 135 7.39 38.06 1.59
CA ASP A 135 6.88 38.46 0.27
C ASP A 135 6.42 39.94 0.20
N ASP A 136 6.59 40.73 1.27
CA ASP A 136 6.09 42.14 1.35
C ASP A 136 7.17 43.16 1.72
N GLU A 137 8.43 42.91 1.34
CA GLU A 137 9.50 43.93 1.31
C GLU A 137 10.18 43.97 -0.07
N SER A 138 9.43 44.42 -1.08
CA SER A 138 10.02 45.00 -2.30
C SER A 138 9.17 46.17 -2.77
N ASP A 139 9.57 47.37 -2.37
CA ASP A 139 9.54 48.61 -3.16
C ASP A 139 9.46 49.81 -2.20
N ASP A 140 10.61 50.44 -1.95
CA ASP A 140 10.76 51.89 -2.01
C ASP A 140 12.20 52.26 -1.59
N GLU A 141 13.08 52.43 -2.58
CA GLU A 141 14.08 53.51 -2.64
C GLU A 141 14.66 53.69 -4.06
#